data_AF-I5B7P5-F1
#
_entry.id   AF-I5B7P5-F1
#
_cell.length_a   1.000
_cell.length_b   1.000
_cell.length_c   1.000
_cell.angle_alpha   90.00
_cell.angle_beta   90.00
_cell.angle_gamma   90.00
#
_symmetry.space_group_name_H-M   'P 1'
#
loop_
_entity.id
_entity.type
_entity.pdbx_description
1 polymer ?
#
loop_
_entity_poly.entity_id
_entity_poly.type
_entity_poly.pdbx_seq_one_letter_code
_entity_poly.pdbx_strand_id
1 'polypeptide(L)'
;MTKYVPSKIELNGALDHIYYEISQLAMTMVESKNPIINNALVESRLIHVRALLDFFQKTNRTRSKGVELDDVLSSDYGFPAQQVGIPSEYQERLNKDLAHLTYSRSRRLPSDKPWPHDQVIVPVLKHACHFADHLISSYLPQNCPEKLNEWKGLADR
;
A
#
# COMPACT_ATOMS: atom_id res chain seq x y z
N MET A 1 -6.88 -27.82 -5.24
CA MET A 1 -6.66 -26.37 -4.99
C MET A 1 -5.28 -26.03 -5.51
N THR A 2 -5.18 -25.12 -6.49
CA THR A 2 -3.88 -24.74 -7.06
C THR A 2 -3.37 -23.51 -6.31
N LYS A 3 -2.18 -23.63 -5.72
CA LYS A 3 -1.47 -22.53 -5.06
C LYS A 3 -0.69 -21.75 -6.12
N TYR A 4 -0.74 -20.43 -6.07
CA TYR A 4 0.08 -19.59 -6.93
C TYR A 4 1.48 -19.47 -6.31
N VAL A 5 2.50 -19.79 -7.10
CA VAL A 5 3.91 -19.72 -6.68
C VAL A 5 4.60 -18.79 -7.67
N PRO A 6 4.93 -17.54 -7.27
CA PRO A 6 5.56 -16.59 -8.17
C PRO A 6 6.96 -17.08 -8.54
N SER A 7 7.31 -16.92 -9.82
CA SER A 7 8.67 -17.13 -10.30
C SER A 7 9.59 -16.01 -9.81
N LYS A 8 10.91 -16.24 -9.84
CA LYS A 8 11.90 -15.20 -9.50
C LYS A 8 11.79 -13.97 -10.42
N ILE A 9 11.40 -14.17 -11.68
CA ILE A 9 11.20 -13.07 -12.64
C ILE A 9 10.00 -12.22 -12.21
N GLU A 10 8.89 -12.83 -11.82
CA GLU A 10 7.70 -12.12 -11.32
C GLU A 10 8.00 -11.37 -10.03
N LEU A 11 8.71 -11.99 -9.07
CA LEU A 11 9.12 -11.31 -7.83
C LEU A 11 10.01 -10.10 -8.11
N ASN A 12 11.04 -10.26 -8.94
CA ASN A 12 11.95 -9.17 -9.27
C ASN A 12 11.25 -8.04 -10.04
N GLY A 13 10.33 -8.39 -10.95
CA GLY A 13 9.55 -7.40 -11.71
C GLY A 13 8.53 -6.66 -10.84
N ALA A 14 7.92 -7.33 -9.86
CA ALA A 14 6.96 -6.71 -8.95
C ALA A 14 7.57 -5.64 -8.05
N LEU A 15 8.88 -5.67 -7.80
CA LEU A 15 9.58 -4.64 -7.01
C LEU A 15 9.36 -3.23 -7.57
N ASP A 16 9.33 -3.05 -8.89
CA ASP A 16 9.12 -1.72 -9.50
C ASP A 16 7.70 -1.19 -9.24
N HIS A 17 6.72 -2.07 -9.24
CA HIS A 17 5.34 -1.72 -8.92
C HIS A 17 5.18 -1.41 -7.43
N ILE A 18 5.79 -2.20 -6.54
CA ILE A 18 5.76 -1.94 -5.10
C ILE A 18 6.45 -0.60 -4.79
N TYR A 19 7.62 -0.34 -5.39
CA TYR A 19 8.32 0.92 -5.24
C TYR A 19 7.48 2.10 -5.73
N TYR A 20 6.79 1.95 -6.88
CA TYR A 20 5.87 2.95 -7.39
C TYR A 20 4.75 3.29 -6.40
N GLU A 21 4.06 2.29 -5.84
CA GLU A 21 2.96 2.50 -4.89
C GLU A 21 3.43 3.27 -3.63
N ILE A 22 4.57 2.88 -3.06
CA ILE A 22 5.12 3.53 -1.87
C ILE A 22 5.61 4.96 -2.21
N SER A 23 6.29 5.12 -3.34
CA SER A 23 6.82 6.42 -3.78
C SER A 23 5.71 7.40 -4.09
N GLN A 24 4.64 6.98 -4.77
CA GLN A 24 3.48 7.84 -5.04
C GLN A 24 2.78 8.23 -3.74
N LEU A 25 2.64 7.32 -2.77
CA LEU A 25 2.09 7.66 -1.47
C LEU A 25 2.93 8.76 -0.78
N ALA A 26 4.25 8.65 -0.82
CA ALA A 26 5.15 9.66 -0.24
C ALA A 26 5.12 11.00 -1.00
N MET A 27 5.21 10.96 -2.34
CA MET A 27 5.27 12.15 -3.18
C MET A 27 3.97 12.96 -3.17
N THR A 28 2.84 12.29 -3.02
CA THR A 28 1.55 12.95 -3.00
C THR A 28 1.28 13.67 -1.68
N MET A 29 2.12 13.56 -0.64
CA MET A 29 1.95 14.25 0.66
C MET A 29 2.03 15.79 0.61
N VAL A 30 2.31 16.37 -0.56
CA VAL A 30 2.29 17.83 -0.78
C VAL A 30 0.90 18.43 -0.65
N GLU A 31 0.79 19.66 -0.17
CA GLU A 31 -0.47 20.39 -0.11
C GLU A 31 -0.62 21.36 -1.28
N SER A 32 -1.86 21.53 -1.76
CA SER A 32 -2.19 22.54 -2.76
C SER A 32 -3.26 23.49 -2.24
N LYS A 33 -3.07 24.79 -2.48
CA LYS A 33 -4.10 25.81 -2.20
C LYS A 33 -5.30 25.70 -3.15
N ASN A 34 -5.14 25.01 -4.28
CA ASN A 34 -6.25 24.75 -5.20
C ASN A 34 -7.05 23.56 -4.66
N PRO A 35 -8.34 23.73 -4.31
CA PRO A 35 -9.15 22.68 -3.70
C PRO A 35 -9.35 21.47 -4.61
N ILE A 36 -9.38 21.65 -5.94
CA ILE A 36 -9.51 20.56 -6.91
C ILE A 36 -8.25 19.70 -6.90
N ILE A 37 -7.08 20.35 -6.97
CA ILE A 37 -5.78 19.65 -6.92
C ILE A 37 -5.62 18.96 -5.57
N ASN A 38 -5.99 19.62 -4.48
CA ASN A 38 -5.90 19.03 -3.14
C ASN A 38 -6.79 17.79 -3.02
N ASN A 39 -8.01 17.83 -3.54
CA ASN A 39 -8.90 16.67 -3.53
C ASN A 39 -8.34 15.51 -4.37
N ALA A 40 -7.79 15.80 -5.56
CA ALA A 40 -7.12 14.79 -6.38
C ALA A 40 -5.91 14.16 -5.67
N LEU A 41 -5.11 14.94 -4.93
CA LEU A 41 -4.00 14.42 -4.13
C LEU A 41 -4.48 13.53 -2.99
N VAL A 42 -5.57 13.90 -2.30
CA VAL A 42 -6.18 13.04 -1.27
C VAL A 42 -6.65 11.73 -1.89
N GLU A 43 -7.40 11.78 -2.99
CA GLU A 43 -7.88 10.56 -3.67
C GLU A 43 -6.73 9.66 -4.11
N SER A 44 -5.67 10.24 -4.69
CA SER A 44 -4.46 9.51 -5.08
C SER A 44 -3.80 8.81 -3.88
N ARG A 45 -3.56 9.52 -2.76
CA ARG A 45 -3.01 8.92 -1.53
C ARG A 45 -3.83 7.72 -1.07
N LEU A 46 -5.16 7.84 -1.07
CA LEU A 46 -6.04 6.80 -0.56
C LEU A 46 -6.06 5.54 -1.45
N ILE A 47 -5.87 5.70 -2.77
CA ILE A 47 -5.68 4.57 -3.69
C ILE A 47 -4.40 3.80 -3.33
N HIS A 48 -3.28 4.50 -3.17
CA HIS A 48 -2.00 3.88 -2.81
C HIS A 48 -2.05 3.24 -1.41
N VAL A 49 -2.69 3.89 -0.44
CA VAL A 49 -2.96 3.29 0.88
C VAL A 49 -3.75 2.00 0.73
N ARG A 50 -4.83 1.98 -0.07
CA ARG A 50 -5.66 0.79 -0.24
C ARG A 50 -4.86 -0.37 -0.83
N ALA A 51 -4.05 -0.12 -1.86
CA ALA A 51 -3.18 -1.11 -2.48
C ALA A 51 -2.15 -1.66 -1.49
N LEU A 52 -1.48 -0.79 -0.74
CA LEU A 52 -0.46 -1.17 0.23
C LEU A 52 -1.05 -1.93 1.43
N LEU A 53 -2.27 -1.61 1.88
CA LEU A 53 -2.95 -2.40 2.91
C LEU A 53 -3.21 -3.83 2.46
N ASP A 54 -3.68 -4.03 1.22
CA ASP A 54 -3.88 -5.37 0.68
C ASP A 54 -2.54 -6.13 0.58
N PHE A 55 -1.46 -5.46 0.16
CA PHE A 55 -0.10 -6.02 0.08
C PHE A 55 0.49 -6.41 1.46
N PHE A 56 0.30 -5.58 2.49
CA PHE A 56 0.88 -5.80 3.83
C PHE A 56 0.02 -6.64 4.76
N GLN A 57 -1.31 -6.62 4.63
CA GLN A 57 -2.20 -7.24 5.63
C GLN A 57 -2.76 -8.60 5.20
N LYS A 58 -2.79 -8.92 3.89
CA LYS A 58 -3.34 -10.20 3.43
C LYS A 58 -2.38 -11.34 3.75
N THR A 59 -2.88 -12.31 4.52
CA THR A 59 -2.17 -13.55 4.84
C THR A 59 -2.25 -14.59 3.72
N ASN A 60 -3.20 -14.43 2.80
CA ASN A 60 -3.45 -15.34 1.68
C ASN A 60 -3.82 -14.54 0.42
N ARG A 61 -3.46 -15.06 -0.74
CA ARG A 61 -3.87 -14.49 -2.02
C ARG A 61 -5.38 -14.65 -2.23
N THR A 62 -5.96 -13.74 -3.00
CA THR A 62 -7.37 -13.83 -3.40
C THR A 62 -7.59 -15.12 -4.18
N ARG A 63 -8.76 -15.73 -4.03
CA ARG A 63 -9.14 -16.95 -4.75
C ARG A 63 -10.37 -16.70 -5.61
N SER A 64 -10.34 -17.22 -6.83
CA SER A 64 -11.49 -17.27 -7.72
C SER A 64 -11.68 -18.70 -8.21
N LYS A 65 -12.90 -19.25 -8.03
CA LYS A 65 -13.26 -20.63 -8.40
C LYS A 65 -12.25 -21.70 -7.90
N GLY A 66 -11.70 -21.48 -6.70
CA GLY A 66 -10.75 -22.40 -6.05
C GLY A 66 -9.28 -22.28 -6.50
N VAL A 67 -8.96 -21.33 -7.38
CA VAL A 67 -7.61 -21.02 -7.86
C VAL A 67 -7.13 -19.72 -7.22
N GLU A 68 -5.91 -19.69 -6.68
CA GLU A 68 -5.28 -18.45 -6.22
C GLU A 68 -4.96 -17.53 -7.40
N LEU A 69 -5.26 -16.24 -7.23
CA LEU A 69 -4.88 -15.18 -8.15
C LEU A 69 -3.41 -14.79 -7.95
N ASP A 70 -2.90 -13.94 -8.82
CA ASP A 70 -1.52 -13.46 -8.92
C ASP A 70 -1.24 -12.23 -8.04
N ASP A 71 -2.01 -12.03 -6.97
CA ASP A 71 -1.78 -10.94 -6.02
C ASP A 71 -0.35 -11.00 -5.47
N VAL A 72 0.38 -9.90 -5.55
CA VAL A 72 1.68 -9.76 -4.89
C VAL A 72 1.45 -9.51 -3.41
N LEU A 73 2.15 -10.26 -2.54
CA LEU A 73 2.05 -10.10 -1.08
C LEU A 73 3.42 -9.80 -0.49
N SER A 74 3.46 -9.05 0.61
CA SER A 74 4.70 -8.78 1.36
C SER A 74 5.40 -10.06 1.83
N SER A 75 4.62 -11.10 2.15
CA SER A 75 5.12 -12.41 2.55
C SER A 75 5.94 -13.13 1.47
N ASP A 76 5.77 -12.75 0.19
CA ASP A 76 6.56 -13.30 -0.91
C ASP A 76 8.04 -12.93 -0.81
N TYR A 77 8.34 -11.86 -0.07
CA TYR A 77 9.68 -11.36 0.19
C TYR A 77 10.17 -11.75 1.60
N GLY A 78 9.45 -12.62 2.31
CA GLY A 78 9.77 -13.00 3.69
C GLY A 78 9.40 -11.94 4.73
N PHE A 79 8.59 -10.95 4.38
CA PHE A 79 8.06 -9.96 5.31
C PHE A 79 6.63 -10.36 5.72
N PRO A 80 6.39 -10.80 6.96
CA PRO A 80 5.11 -11.39 7.35
C PRO A 80 3.97 -10.37 7.30
N ALA A 81 2.80 -10.84 6.86
CA ALA A 81 1.62 -9.98 6.83
C ALA A 81 1.24 -9.52 8.25
N GLN A 82 1.00 -8.22 8.42
CA GLN A 82 0.70 -7.62 9.71
C GLN A 82 -0.31 -6.49 9.56
N GLN A 83 -1.16 -6.29 10.58
CA GLN A 83 -2.01 -5.11 10.68
C GLN A 83 -1.17 -3.82 10.74
N VAL A 84 -1.17 -3.08 9.63
CA VAL A 84 -0.75 -1.68 9.58
C VAL A 84 -1.72 -0.86 10.46
N GLY A 85 -1.21 -0.13 11.45
CA GLY A 85 -1.94 0.48 12.56
C GLY A 85 -2.94 1.61 12.24
N ILE A 86 -3.75 1.43 11.20
CA ILE A 86 -4.87 2.31 10.85
C ILE A 86 -6.10 1.90 11.67
N PRO A 87 -6.80 2.86 12.32
CA PRO A 87 -8.09 2.59 12.97
C PRO A 87 -9.10 1.89 12.05
N SER A 88 -9.84 0.92 12.58
CA SER A 88 -10.79 0.10 11.81
C SER A 88 -11.84 0.93 11.06
N GLU A 89 -12.28 2.04 11.64
CA GLU A 89 -13.21 2.97 11.01
C GLU A 89 -12.69 3.56 9.69
N TYR A 90 -11.38 3.85 9.61
CA TYR A 90 -10.77 4.36 8.39
C TYR A 90 -10.51 3.25 7.37
N GLN A 91 -10.23 2.03 7.82
CA GLN A 91 -10.16 0.86 6.93
C GLN A 91 -11.51 0.58 6.27
N GLU A 92 -12.61 0.60 7.04
CA GLU A 92 -13.96 0.46 6.49
C GLU A 92 -14.32 1.60 5.54
N ARG A 93 -13.95 2.82 5.92
CA ARG A 93 -14.20 4.01 5.11
C ARG A 93 -13.46 3.94 3.78
N LEU A 94 -12.20 3.51 3.74
CA LEU A 94 -11.42 3.33 2.50
C LEU A 94 -12.19 2.45 1.51
N ASN A 95 -12.73 1.33 1.99
CA ASN A 95 -13.50 0.38 1.17
C ASN A 95 -14.85 0.93 0.68
N LYS A 96 -15.49 1.82 1.45
CA LYS A 96 -16.85 2.31 1.16
C LYS A 96 -16.89 3.63 0.41
N ASP A 97 -15.84 4.45 0.49
CA ASP A 97 -15.89 5.84 0.03
C ASP A 97 -14.95 6.18 -1.10
N LEU A 98 -13.91 5.37 -1.31
CA LEU A 98 -12.92 5.65 -2.35
C LEU A 98 -13.51 5.37 -3.74
N ALA A 99 -14.16 4.21 -3.91
CA ALA A 99 -14.65 3.76 -5.22
C ALA A 99 -16.13 3.34 -5.23
N HIS A 100 -16.81 3.31 -4.08
CA HIS A 100 -18.19 2.83 -3.99
C HIS A 100 -19.17 3.98 -3.67
N LEU A 101 -20.29 4.02 -4.38
CA LEU A 101 -21.41 4.88 -4.00
C LEU A 101 -22.28 4.15 -2.97
N THR A 102 -22.03 4.42 -1.68
CA THR A 102 -22.71 3.74 -0.57
C THR A 102 -23.62 4.68 0.21
N TYR A 103 -24.74 4.17 0.74
CA TYR A 103 -25.60 4.93 1.67
C TYR A 103 -24.87 5.35 2.96
N SER A 104 -23.76 4.70 3.32
CA SER A 104 -22.91 5.15 4.42
C SER A 104 -22.35 6.56 4.22
N ARG A 105 -22.17 7.01 2.97
CA ARG A 105 -21.64 8.35 2.67
C ARG A 105 -22.58 9.47 3.13
N SER A 106 -23.91 9.26 3.07
CA SER A 106 -24.89 10.26 3.48
C SER A 106 -24.98 10.46 4.99
N ARG A 107 -24.41 9.53 5.77
CA ARG A 107 -24.40 9.59 7.24
C ARG A 107 -23.23 10.36 7.84
N ARG A 108 -22.29 10.84 7.01
CA ARG A 108 -21.12 11.58 7.48
C ARG A 108 -21.36 13.08 7.51
N LEU A 109 -20.96 13.70 8.61
CA LEU A 109 -20.99 15.14 8.78
C LEU A 109 -19.85 15.79 7.96
N PRO A 110 -19.97 17.08 7.61
CA PRO A 110 -18.86 17.81 6.97
C PRO A 110 -17.54 17.72 7.75
N SER A 111 -17.59 17.66 9.08
CA SER A 111 -16.44 17.46 9.96
C SER A 111 -15.72 16.12 9.75
N ASP A 112 -16.43 15.12 9.24
CA ASP A 112 -15.89 13.76 9.06
C ASP A 112 -15.28 13.58 7.66
N LYS A 113 -15.43 14.57 6.76
CA LYS A 113 -14.94 14.50 5.38
C LYS A 113 -13.42 14.55 5.26
N PRO A 114 -12.67 15.32 6.05
CA PRO A 114 -11.21 15.25 6.02
C PRO A 114 -10.71 13.84 6.34
N TRP A 115 -9.57 13.48 5.75
CA TRP A 115 -8.85 12.25 6.06
C TRP A 115 -7.68 12.60 6.98
N PRO A 116 -7.58 12.04 8.20
CA PRO A 116 -6.48 12.32 9.11
C PRO A 116 -5.20 11.66 8.61
N HIS A 117 -4.29 12.46 8.06
CA HIS A 117 -3.05 11.96 7.45
C HIS A 117 -2.19 11.18 8.44
N ASP A 118 -2.12 11.66 9.69
CA ASP A 118 -1.40 11.06 10.81
C ASP A 118 -1.91 9.67 11.19
N GLN A 119 -3.20 9.40 10.97
CA GLN A 119 -3.84 8.13 11.32
C GLN A 119 -3.99 7.18 10.14
N VAL A 120 -3.96 7.68 8.90
CA VAL A 120 -4.23 6.87 7.70
C VAL A 120 -3.00 6.71 6.82
N ILE A 121 -2.24 7.79 6.57
CA ILE A 121 -1.12 7.77 5.62
C ILE A 121 0.19 7.42 6.33
N VAL A 122 0.49 8.11 7.43
CA VAL A 122 1.77 7.96 8.16
C VAL A 122 2.00 6.52 8.65
N PRO A 123 1.01 5.78 9.19
CA PRO A 123 1.23 4.39 9.60
C PRO A 123 1.62 3.47 8.44
N VAL A 124 1.05 3.70 7.25
CA VAL A 124 1.35 2.92 6.04
C VAL A 124 2.76 3.22 5.55
N LEU A 125 3.14 4.50 5.47
CA LEU A 125 4.49 4.88 5.06
C LEU A 125 5.55 4.32 6.01
N LYS A 126 5.36 4.43 7.32
CA LYS A 126 6.29 3.84 8.30
C LYS A 126 6.45 2.33 8.10
N HIS A 127 5.35 1.62 7.87
CA HIS A 127 5.40 0.19 7.62
C HIS A 127 6.08 -0.14 6.29
N ALA A 128 5.90 0.71 5.27
CA ALA A 128 6.60 0.60 4.00
C ALA A 128 8.11 0.86 4.13
N CYS A 129 8.55 1.79 4.98
CA CYS A 129 9.97 1.99 5.27
C CYS A 129 10.58 0.73 5.92
N HIS A 130 9.89 0.12 6.90
CA HIS A 130 10.35 -1.15 7.49
C HIS A 130 10.42 -2.29 6.46
N PHE A 131 9.48 -2.34 5.52
CA PHE A 131 9.54 -3.30 4.42
C PHE A 131 10.73 -3.02 3.48
N ALA A 132 11.03 -1.75 3.20
CA ALA A 132 12.21 -1.37 2.43
C ALA A 132 13.51 -1.79 3.15
N ASP A 133 13.62 -1.54 4.45
CA ASP A 133 14.76 -1.99 5.28
C ASP A 133 14.92 -3.52 5.20
N HIS A 134 13.81 -4.25 5.32
CA HIS A 134 13.80 -5.69 5.18
C HIS A 134 14.35 -6.12 3.81
N LEU A 135 13.82 -5.56 2.71
CA LEU A 135 14.31 -5.86 1.37
C LEU A 135 15.80 -5.56 1.18
N ILE A 136 16.27 -4.41 1.65
CA ILE A 136 17.68 -4.00 1.59
C ILE A 136 18.57 -5.00 2.33
N SER A 137 18.11 -5.52 3.47
CA SER A 137 18.89 -6.44 4.30
C SER A 137 18.85 -7.90 3.82
N SER A 138 17.73 -8.38 3.28
CA SER A 138 17.47 -9.81 3.14
C SER A 138 17.14 -10.30 1.73
N TYR A 139 16.77 -9.40 0.79
CA TYR A 139 16.30 -9.80 -0.53
C TYR A 139 17.12 -9.19 -1.68
N LEU A 140 17.27 -7.87 -1.69
CA LEU A 140 17.90 -7.13 -2.77
C LEU A 140 19.37 -7.51 -3.01
N PRO A 141 20.24 -7.68 -1.98
CA PRO A 141 21.66 -7.97 -2.22
C PRO A 141 21.89 -9.23 -3.05
N GLN A 142 21.02 -10.24 -2.93
CA GLN A 142 21.15 -11.53 -3.62
C GLN A 142 20.35 -11.60 -4.92
N ASN A 143 19.26 -10.83 -5.05
CA ASN A 143 18.30 -11.00 -6.15
C ASN A 143 18.26 -9.84 -7.14
N CYS A 144 18.47 -8.60 -6.67
CA CYS A 144 18.40 -7.35 -7.44
C CYS A 144 19.36 -6.28 -6.85
N PRO A 145 20.68 -6.50 -6.82
CA PRO A 145 21.63 -5.57 -6.21
C PRO A 145 21.62 -4.18 -6.87
N GLU A 146 21.24 -4.10 -8.15
CA GLU A 146 21.09 -2.85 -8.88
C GLU A 146 20.01 -1.91 -8.31
N LYS A 147 19.01 -2.46 -7.60
CA LYS A 147 17.91 -1.69 -6.98
C LYS A 147 18.25 -1.17 -5.57
N LEU A 148 19.39 -1.55 -4.98
CA LEU A 148 19.72 -1.21 -3.59
C LEU A 148 19.69 0.30 -3.29
N ASN A 149 20.26 1.12 -4.17
CA ASN A 149 20.35 2.56 -3.92
C ASN A 149 18.99 3.25 -4.02
N GLU A 150 18.14 2.81 -4.95
CA GLU A 150 16.77 3.29 -5.10
C GLU A 150 15.96 3.01 -3.82
N TRP A 151 16.02 1.78 -3.32
CA TRP A 151 15.28 1.38 -2.12
C TRP A 151 15.81 2.02 -0.84
N LYS A 152 17.12 2.28 -0.73
CA LYS A 152 17.69 3.06 0.39
C LYS A 152 17.08 4.45 0.48
N GLY A 153 16.93 5.14 -0.67
CA GLY A 153 16.30 6.46 -0.72
C GLY A 153 14.81 6.45 -0.32
N LEU A 154 14.17 5.29 -0.27
CA LEU A 154 12.82 5.11 0.25
C LEU A 154 12.82 4.86 1.76
N ALA A 155 13.74 4.04 2.26
CA ALA A 155 13.86 3.73 3.68
C ALA A 155 14.25 4.95 4.54
N ASP A 156 15.05 5.86 3.98
CA ASP A 156 15.53 7.08 4.66
C ASP A 156 14.46 8.20 4.80
N ARG A 157 13.20 7.95 4.41
CA ARG A 157 12.08 8.92 4.45
C ARG A 157 11.29 8.87 5.74
#